data_AF-A0A3C1Q9S7-F1
#
_entry.id   AF-A0A3C1Q9S7-F1
#
_cell.length_a   1.000
_cell.length_b   1.000
_cell.length_c   1.000
_cell.angle_alpha   90.00
_cell.angle_beta   90.00
_cell.angle_gamma   90.00
#
_symmetry.space_group_name_H-M   'P 1'
#
loop_
_entity.id
_entity.type
_entity.pdbx_description
1 polymer ?
#
loop_
_entity_poly.entity_id
_entity_poly.type
_entity_poly.pdbx_seq_one_letter_code
_entity_poly.pdbx_strand_id
1 'polypeptide(L)'
;METGKVLIYIVKTVLSTIAMAVILFASAGTPDWAAGWAYVGLVSIGTVASMLIVDTELLAERSQVGQGAQTIDVVLAVTMARVGPAAIAAVAGLDLRFGWMPEIPRVLSAAGMLGMILGYAIGMWAMASNKFFSGVVRIQSERGHEVVTGGPYAIVRHPGYAGTILAVLGTPLMLGSMWALIPAAATIGVIIARTALEDRTLMQCLSGYKAYARCVRCRLLPGVW
;
A
#
# COMPACT_ATOMS: atom_id res chain seq x y z
N MET A 1 3.52 10.08 -25.92
CA MET A 1 4.50 9.33 -25.11
C MET A 1 3.96 8.99 -23.72
N GLU A 2 3.20 9.89 -23.09
CA GLU A 2 2.58 9.71 -21.78
C GLU A 2 1.48 8.64 -21.73
N THR A 3 0.58 8.62 -22.74
CA THR A 3 -0.50 7.62 -22.87
C THR A 3 0.01 6.17 -22.84
N GLY A 4 1.18 5.90 -23.42
CA GLY A 4 1.80 4.57 -23.41
C GLY A 4 2.27 4.16 -22.01
N LYS A 5 2.80 5.09 -21.21
CA LYS A 5 3.23 4.83 -19.83
C LYS A 5 2.05 4.53 -18.91
N VAL A 6 0.95 5.26 -19.08
CA VAL A 6 -0.31 5.01 -18.35
C VAL A 6 -0.87 3.63 -18.69
N LEU A 7 -0.88 3.24 -19.97
CA LEU A 7 -1.31 1.90 -20.37
C LEU A 7 -0.44 0.81 -19.72
N ILE A 8 0.89 0.98 -19.70
CA ILE A 8 1.81 0.04 -19.03
C ILE A 8 1.49 -0.08 -17.53
N TYR A 9 1.22 1.05 -16.86
CA TYR A 9 0.82 1.04 -15.45
C TYR A 9 -0.48 0.24 -15.23
N ILE A 10 -1.50 0.49 -16.06
CA ILE A 10 -2.79 -0.21 -15.98
C ILE A 10 -2.58 -1.71 -16.15
N VAL A 11 -1.90 -2.13 -17.22
CA VAL A 11 -1.63 -3.55 -17.48
C VAL A 11 -0.87 -4.20 -16.31
N LYS A 12 0.20 -3.57 -15.81
CA LYS A 12 0.98 -4.08 -14.67
C LYS A 12 0.14 -4.22 -13.40
N THR A 13 -0.82 -3.34 -13.17
CA THR A 13 -1.66 -3.34 -11.97
C THR A 13 -2.78 -4.37 -12.07
N VAL A 14 -3.42 -4.48 -13.24
CA VAL A 14 -4.42 -5.51 -13.52
C VAL A 14 -3.81 -6.90 -13.43
N LEU A 15 -2.67 -7.13 -14.09
CA LEU A 15 -1.95 -8.41 -14.00
C LEU A 15 -1.54 -8.75 -12.56
N SER A 16 -1.13 -7.75 -11.77
CA SER A 16 -0.83 -7.95 -10.35
C SER A 16 -2.06 -8.40 -9.56
N THR A 17 -3.21 -7.81 -9.83
CA THR A 17 -4.47 -8.11 -9.13
C THR A 17 -4.94 -9.50 -9.47
N ILE A 18 -4.85 -9.88 -10.75
CA ILE A 18 -5.14 -11.25 -11.22
C ILE A 18 -4.18 -12.24 -10.57
N ALA A 19 -2.87 -11.98 -10.59
CA ALA A 19 -1.89 -12.85 -9.95
C ALA A 19 -2.16 -13.03 -8.45
N MET A 20 -2.56 -11.95 -7.75
CA MET A 20 -2.95 -12.02 -6.35
C MET A 20 -4.16 -12.92 -6.12
N ALA A 21 -5.21 -12.78 -6.95
CA ALA A 21 -6.39 -13.62 -6.88
C ALA A 21 -6.05 -15.10 -7.15
N VAL A 22 -5.18 -15.37 -8.13
CA VAL A 22 -4.69 -16.72 -8.43
C VAL A 22 -3.94 -17.30 -7.24
N ILE A 23 -3.00 -16.56 -6.63
CA ILE A 23 -2.25 -17.03 -5.45
C ILE A 23 -3.21 -17.35 -4.31
N LEU A 24 -4.17 -16.47 -4.04
CA LEU A 24 -5.16 -16.64 -2.97
C LEU A 24 -5.98 -17.93 -3.16
N PHE A 25 -6.60 -18.11 -4.32
CA PHE A 25 -7.49 -19.24 -4.57
C PHE A 25 -6.75 -20.55 -4.86
N ALA A 26 -5.56 -20.50 -5.48
CA ALA A 26 -4.72 -21.68 -5.63
C ALA A 26 -4.23 -22.21 -4.27
N SER A 27 -3.91 -21.30 -3.35
CA SER A 27 -3.50 -21.66 -1.98
C SER A 27 -4.69 -22.22 -1.18
N ALA A 28 -5.87 -21.60 -1.31
CA ALA A 28 -7.13 -22.08 -0.72
C ALA A 28 -7.57 -23.45 -1.24
N GLY A 29 -7.28 -23.76 -2.51
CA GLY A 29 -7.73 -25.00 -3.14
C GLY A 29 -9.22 -25.06 -3.44
N THR A 30 -9.97 -23.98 -3.21
CA THR A 30 -11.39 -23.86 -3.51
C THR A 30 -11.74 -22.41 -3.88
N PRO A 31 -12.60 -22.17 -4.90
CA PRO A 31 -13.19 -20.86 -5.15
C PRO A 31 -14.39 -20.57 -4.24
N ASP A 32 -14.89 -21.55 -3.47
CA ASP A 32 -16.05 -21.40 -2.59
C ASP A 32 -15.64 -20.72 -1.27
N TRP A 33 -15.24 -19.46 -1.38
CA TRP A 33 -14.79 -18.65 -0.26
C TRP A 33 -15.22 -17.20 -0.42
N ALA A 34 -16.33 -16.85 0.22
CA ALA A 34 -16.93 -15.52 0.11
C ALA A 34 -15.98 -14.39 0.53
N ALA A 35 -15.19 -14.57 1.61
CA ALA A 35 -14.23 -13.56 2.05
C ALA A 35 -13.09 -13.37 1.04
N GLY A 36 -12.66 -14.44 0.37
CA GLY A 36 -11.67 -14.36 -0.72
C GLY A 36 -12.17 -13.54 -1.91
N TRP A 37 -13.42 -13.75 -2.33
CA TRP A 37 -14.03 -12.93 -3.39
C TRP A 37 -14.27 -11.48 -2.96
N ALA A 38 -14.69 -11.25 -1.71
CA ALA A 38 -14.82 -9.91 -1.16
C ALA A 38 -13.48 -9.16 -1.17
N TYR A 39 -12.38 -9.84 -0.82
CA TYR A 39 -11.03 -9.29 -0.93
C TYR A 39 -10.67 -8.92 -2.37
N VAL A 40 -10.84 -9.84 -3.33
CA VAL A 40 -10.56 -9.57 -4.74
C VAL A 40 -11.39 -8.41 -5.27
N GLY A 41 -12.68 -8.34 -4.89
CA GLY A 41 -13.57 -7.24 -5.23
C GLY A 41 -13.06 -5.90 -4.69
N LEU A 42 -12.71 -5.83 -3.41
CA LEU A 42 -12.18 -4.61 -2.79
C LEU A 42 -10.86 -4.14 -3.40
N VAL A 43 -9.91 -5.06 -3.65
CA VAL A 43 -8.64 -4.75 -4.33
C VAL A 43 -8.90 -4.23 -5.75
N SER A 44 -9.86 -4.84 -6.47
CA SER A 44 -10.22 -4.42 -7.83
C SER A 44 -10.88 -3.04 -7.84
N ILE A 45 -11.79 -2.78 -6.91
CA ILE A 45 -12.44 -1.46 -6.74
C ILE A 45 -11.37 -0.41 -6.42
N GLY A 46 -10.47 -0.67 -5.47
CA GLY A 46 -9.39 0.25 -5.12
C GLY A 46 -8.45 0.51 -6.32
N THR A 47 -8.18 -0.52 -7.11
CA THR A 47 -7.39 -0.40 -8.35
C THR A 47 -8.07 0.52 -9.36
N VAL A 48 -9.35 0.28 -9.66
CA VAL A 48 -10.12 1.12 -10.59
C VAL A 48 -10.27 2.55 -10.05
N ALA A 49 -10.60 2.71 -8.78
CA ALA A 49 -10.71 4.03 -8.15
C ALA A 49 -9.39 4.81 -8.25
N SER A 50 -8.25 4.14 -8.04
CA SER A 50 -6.94 4.78 -8.21
C SER A 50 -6.70 5.26 -9.65
N MET A 51 -7.21 4.56 -10.66
CA MET A 51 -7.08 4.95 -12.06
C MET A 51 -7.97 6.15 -12.42
N LEU A 52 -9.07 6.35 -11.70
CA LEU A 52 -10.04 7.43 -11.97
C LEU A 52 -9.72 8.72 -11.19
N ILE A 53 -9.14 8.59 -9.99
CA ILE A 53 -8.93 9.71 -9.07
C ILE A 53 -7.51 10.29 -9.21
N VAL A 54 -6.52 9.44 -9.51
CA VAL A 54 -5.11 9.84 -9.49
C VAL A 54 -4.73 10.44 -10.84
N ASP A 55 -4.01 11.57 -10.78
CA ASP A 55 -3.52 12.28 -11.96
C ASP A 55 -2.70 11.38 -12.90
N THR A 56 -2.89 11.54 -14.21
CA THR A 56 -2.26 10.69 -15.24
C THR A 56 -0.74 10.82 -15.27
N GLU A 57 -0.20 11.99 -14.95
CA GLU A 57 1.24 12.23 -14.86
C GLU A 57 1.83 11.42 -13.69
N LEU A 58 1.10 11.38 -12.57
CA LEU A 58 1.47 10.58 -11.40
C LEU A 58 1.38 9.07 -11.68
N LEU A 59 0.36 8.62 -12.41
CA LEU A 59 0.27 7.22 -12.86
C LEU A 59 1.44 6.86 -13.80
N ALA A 60 1.80 7.76 -14.71
CA ALA A 60 2.93 7.58 -15.61
C ALA A 60 4.26 7.51 -14.87
N GLU A 61 4.50 8.37 -13.86
CA GLU A 61 5.65 8.29 -12.96
C GLU A 61 5.72 6.93 -12.26
N ARG A 62 4.59 6.46 -11.72
CA ARG A 62 4.50 5.17 -11.02
C ARG A 62 4.64 3.96 -11.93
N SER A 63 4.61 4.13 -13.26
CA SER A 63 4.94 3.05 -14.21
C SER A 63 6.44 2.72 -14.26
N GLN A 64 7.29 3.66 -13.82
CA GLN A 64 8.75 3.65 -13.96
C GLN A 64 9.49 3.30 -12.66
N VAL A 65 8.86 2.52 -11.78
CA VAL A 65 9.46 2.05 -10.51
C VAL A 65 10.87 1.51 -10.75
N GLY A 66 11.86 2.12 -10.10
CA GLY A 66 13.27 1.70 -10.12
C GLY A 66 14.21 2.56 -10.96
N GLN A 67 13.72 3.45 -11.83
CA GLN A 67 14.60 4.38 -12.53
C GLN A 67 15.05 5.51 -11.59
N GLY A 68 16.36 5.61 -11.34
CA GLY A 68 16.95 6.67 -10.51
C GLY A 68 16.81 6.48 -8.99
N ALA A 69 16.35 5.30 -8.53
CA ALA A 69 16.22 4.98 -7.11
C ALA A 69 17.34 4.06 -6.61
N GLN A 70 17.62 4.10 -5.31
CA GLN A 70 18.56 3.18 -4.69
C GLN A 70 18.00 1.76 -4.70
N THR A 71 18.84 0.76 -4.98
CA THR A 71 18.43 -0.66 -5.05
C THR A 71 17.69 -1.12 -3.79
N ILE A 72 18.15 -0.69 -2.61
CA ILE A 72 17.51 -1.04 -1.34
C ILE A 72 16.06 -0.53 -1.27
N ASP A 73 15.79 0.69 -1.76
CA ASP A 73 14.43 1.22 -1.78
C ASP A 73 13.54 0.46 -2.77
N VAL A 74 14.07 0.09 -3.95
CA VAL A 74 13.32 -0.74 -4.90
C VAL A 74 12.95 -2.08 -4.28
N VAL A 75 13.87 -2.72 -3.56
CA VAL A 75 13.60 -3.98 -2.85
C VAL A 75 12.52 -3.78 -1.79
N LEU A 76 12.60 -2.74 -0.96
CA LEU A 76 11.58 -2.43 0.05
C LEU A 76 10.22 -2.14 -0.60
N ALA A 77 10.20 -1.38 -1.69
CA ALA A 77 9.00 -1.03 -2.45
C ALA A 77 8.30 -2.25 -3.05
N VAL A 78 9.05 -3.12 -3.72
CA VAL A 78 8.53 -4.36 -4.31
C VAL A 78 8.07 -5.32 -3.20
N THR A 79 8.81 -5.38 -2.09
CA THR A 79 8.45 -6.22 -0.95
C THR A 79 7.10 -5.80 -0.38
N MET A 80 6.90 -4.51 -0.05
CA MET A 80 5.63 -4.05 0.51
C MET A 80 4.47 -4.08 -0.49
N ALA A 81 4.72 -3.87 -1.79
CA ALA A 81 3.66 -3.73 -2.78
C ALA A 81 3.25 -5.06 -3.43
N ARG A 82 4.13 -6.07 -3.42
CA ARG A 82 3.93 -7.33 -4.14
C ARG A 82 4.16 -8.54 -3.25
N VAL A 83 5.36 -8.68 -2.68
CA VAL A 83 5.76 -9.90 -1.93
C VAL A 83 4.94 -10.05 -0.65
N GLY A 84 4.78 -8.99 0.13
CA GLY A 84 4.02 -8.96 1.37
C GLY A 84 2.55 -9.35 1.16
N PRO A 85 1.79 -8.63 0.31
CA PRO A 85 0.42 -8.99 -0.01
C PRO A 85 0.25 -10.41 -0.57
N ALA A 86 1.19 -10.87 -1.40
CA ALA A 86 1.18 -12.24 -1.93
C ALA A 86 1.38 -13.29 -0.83
N ALA A 87 2.31 -13.04 0.11
CA ALA A 87 2.53 -13.90 1.26
C ALA A 87 1.31 -13.95 2.19
N ILE A 88 0.67 -12.79 2.44
CA ILE A 88 -0.58 -12.71 3.21
C ILE A 88 -1.68 -13.54 2.54
N ALA A 89 -1.89 -13.35 1.24
CA ALA A 89 -2.89 -14.09 0.46
C ALA A 89 -2.61 -15.60 0.44
N ALA A 90 -1.35 -16.00 0.23
CA ALA A 90 -0.97 -17.40 0.23
C ALA A 90 -1.19 -18.06 1.60
N VAL A 91 -0.73 -17.43 2.68
CA VAL A 91 -0.91 -17.96 4.05
C VAL A 91 -2.39 -18.01 4.42
N ALA A 92 -3.19 -16.99 4.09
CA ALA A 92 -4.63 -17.00 4.36
C ALA A 92 -5.35 -18.11 3.59
N GLY A 93 -4.98 -18.35 2.33
CA GLY A 93 -5.52 -19.46 1.56
C GLY A 93 -5.12 -20.82 2.15
N LEU A 94 -3.85 -21.01 2.52
CA LEU A 94 -3.39 -22.27 3.14
C LEU A 94 -4.06 -22.50 4.50
N ASP A 95 -4.27 -21.45 5.29
CA ASP A 95 -4.99 -21.52 6.57
C ASP A 95 -6.43 -22.01 6.37
N LEU A 96 -7.15 -21.47 5.37
CA LEU A 96 -8.48 -21.97 5.00
C LEU A 96 -8.43 -23.44 4.55
N ARG A 97 -7.47 -23.79 3.70
CA ARG A 97 -7.35 -25.13 3.10
C ARG A 97 -7.10 -26.22 4.14
N PHE A 98 -6.25 -25.93 5.12
CA PHE A 98 -5.81 -26.91 6.11
C PHE A 98 -6.48 -26.73 7.49
N GLY A 99 -7.25 -25.67 7.69
CA GLY A 99 -7.96 -25.39 8.93
C GLY A 99 -7.02 -25.17 10.11
N TRP A 100 -5.95 -24.41 9.94
CA TRP A 100 -4.88 -24.32 10.96
C TRP A 100 -5.26 -23.51 12.21
N MET A 101 -6.19 -22.56 12.14
CA MET A 101 -6.66 -21.75 13.28
C MET A 101 -8.18 -21.80 13.46
N PRO A 102 -8.69 -21.57 14.69
CA PRO A 102 -10.11 -21.41 14.92
C PRO A 102 -10.65 -20.19 14.19
N GLU A 103 -11.94 -20.24 13.83
CA GLU A 103 -12.61 -19.17 13.10
C GLU A 103 -12.49 -17.82 13.84
N ILE A 104 -12.10 -16.78 13.11
CA ILE A 104 -12.14 -15.40 13.61
C ILE A 104 -13.61 -14.99 13.79
N PRO A 105 -13.99 -14.40 14.94
CA PRO A 105 -15.33 -13.83 15.14
C PRO A 105 -15.70 -12.86 14.02
N ARG A 106 -16.94 -12.96 13.49
CA ARG A 106 -17.42 -12.12 12.38
C ARG A 106 -17.24 -10.62 12.61
N VAL A 107 -17.30 -10.17 13.87
CA VAL A 107 -17.06 -8.77 14.26
C VAL A 107 -15.62 -8.35 13.93
N LEU A 108 -14.62 -9.19 14.21
CA LEU A 108 -13.23 -8.91 13.89
C LEU A 108 -12.99 -8.96 12.38
N SER A 109 -13.65 -9.86 11.65
CA SER A 109 -13.57 -9.87 10.18
C SER A 109 -14.20 -8.63 9.55
N ALA A 110 -15.34 -8.16 10.07
CA ALA A 110 -15.96 -6.90 9.64
C ALA A 110 -15.07 -5.69 9.98
N ALA A 111 -14.45 -5.67 11.16
CA ALA A 111 -13.48 -4.64 11.53
C ALA A 111 -12.25 -4.66 10.60
N GLY A 112 -11.76 -5.85 10.22
CA GLY A 112 -10.70 -6.03 9.24
C GLY A 112 -11.05 -5.46 7.86
N MET A 113 -12.27 -5.76 7.39
CA MET A 113 -12.79 -5.22 6.13
C MET A 113 -12.89 -3.69 6.18
N LEU A 114 -13.44 -3.14 7.26
CA LEU A 114 -13.53 -1.70 7.45
C LEU A 114 -12.13 -1.05 7.49
N GLY A 115 -11.20 -1.66 8.22
CA GLY A 115 -9.79 -1.23 8.25
C GLY A 115 -9.18 -1.21 6.86
N MET A 116 -9.42 -2.25 6.06
CA MET A 116 -8.94 -2.31 4.68
C MET A 116 -9.49 -1.19 3.79
N ILE A 117 -10.81 -0.95 3.86
CA ILE A 117 -11.48 0.12 3.11
C ILE A 117 -10.92 1.49 3.52
N LEU A 118 -10.81 1.75 4.82
CA LEU A 118 -10.24 3.00 5.34
C LEU A 118 -8.77 3.16 4.95
N GLY A 119 -7.99 2.08 4.97
CA GLY A 119 -6.60 2.07 4.55
C GLY A 119 -6.43 2.48 3.09
N TYR A 120 -7.24 1.91 2.20
CA TYR A 120 -7.27 2.33 0.80
C TYR A 120 -7.74 3.77 0.63
N ALA A 121 -8.79 4.19 1.35
CA ALA A 121 -9.29 5.56 1.27
C ALA A 121 -8.23 6.59 1.67
N ILE A 122 -7.51 6.35 2.78
CA ILE A 122 -6.40 7.19 3.23
C ILE A 122 -5.26 7.18 2.20
N GLY A 123 -4.91 6.01 1.66
CA GLY A 123 -3.88 5.88 0.62
C GLY A 123 -4.23 6.68 -0.64
N MET A 124 -5.47 6.58 -1.12
CA MET A 124 -5.96 7.33 -2.27
C MET A 124 -6.02 8.83 -1.98
N TRP A 125 -6.45 9.24 -0.79
CA TRP A 125 -6.44 10.65 -0.39
C TRP A 125 -5.03 11.23 -0.37
N ALA A 126 -4.04 10.46 0.11
CA ALA A 126 -2.64 10.85 0.06
C ALA A 126 -2.12 10.98 -1.37
N MET A 127 -2.42 10.01 -2.24
CA MET A 127 -2.04 10.04 -3.66
C MET A 127 -2.66 11.24 -4.39
N ALA A 128 -3.96 11.48 -4.18
CA ALA A 128 -4.67 12.60 -4.80
C ALA A 128 -4.18 13.96 -4.31
N SER A 129 -3.70 14.03 -3.06
CA SER A 129 -3.18 15.29 -2.47
C SER A 129 -1.73 15.58 -2.85
N ASN A 130 -0.99 14.61 -3.40
CA ASN A 130 0.45 14.73 -3.63
C ASN A 130 0.87 14.30 -5.05
N LYS A 131 1.07 15.28 -5.93
CA LYS A 131 1.58 15.08 -7.31
C LYS A 131 2.97 14.44 -7.40
N PHE A 132 3.71 14.39 -6.29
CA PHE A 132 5.04 13.78 -6.18
C PHE A 132 5.02 12.39 -5.49
N PHE A 133 3.87 11.72 -5.38
CA PHE A 133 3.72 10.40 -4.75
C PHE A 133 4.37 9.26 -5.57
N SER A 134 5.70 9.23 -5.63
CA SER A 134 6.44 8.25 -6.42
C SER A 134 6.36 6.84 -5.83
N GLY A 135 6.57 5.83 -6.68
CA GLY A 135 6.68 4.43 -6.25
C GLY A 135 8.01 4.12 -5.53
N VAL A 136 8.98 5.03 -5.62
CA VAL A 136 10.33 4.95 -5.07
C VAL A 136 10.71 6.25 -4.35
N VAL A 137 11.62 6.17 -3.38
CA VAL A 137 12.18 7.30 -2.67
C VAL A 137 13.14 8.04 -3.59
N ARG A 138 12.68 9.16 -4.16
CA ARG A 138 13.51 10.04 -4.99
C ARG A 138 13.07 11.50 -4.88
N ILE A 139 14.01 12.43 -5.06
CA ILE A 139 13.70 13.84 -5.23
C ILE A 139 13.46 14.12 -6.72
N GLN A 140 12.26 14.56 -7.07
CA GLN A 140 11.83 14.82 -8.45
C GLN A 140 12.18 16.26 -8.85
N SER A 141 13.47 16.63 -8.80
CA SER A 141 13.94 17.98 -9.09
C SER A 141 13.50 18.46 -10.49
N GLU A 142 13.40 17.53 -11.45
CA GLU A 142 12.94 17.76 -12.81
C GLU A 142 11.46 18.18 -12.90
N ARG A 143 10.65 17.88 -11.87
CA ARG A 143 9.24 18.28 -11.74
C ARG A 143 9.05 19.43 -10.74
N GLY A 144 10.13 20.04 -10.26
CA GLY A 144 10.09 21.09 -9.25
C GLY A 144 9.55 20.58 -7.90
N HIS A 145 10.07 19.45 -7.41
CA HIS A 145 9.61 18.82 -6.18
C HIS A 145 9.53 19.81 -5.00
N GLU A 146 8.32 20.03 -4.52
CA GLU A 146 8.00 20.88 -3.37
C GLU A 146 7.31 20.05 -2.28
N VAL A 147 7.37 20.55 -1.04
CA VAL A 147 6.75 19.89 0.11
C VAL A 147 5.23 20.08 0.05
N VAL A 148 4.51 18.97 -0.06
CA VAL A 148 3.05 18.96 0.06
C VAL A 148 2.66 18.98 1.54
N THR A 149 1.84 19.95 1.93
CA THR A 149 1.39 20.16 3.32
C THR A 149 -0.13 20.08 3.49
N GLY A 150 -0.88 19.99 2.39
CA GLY A 150 -2.35 19.95 2.40
C GLY A 150 -2.94 18.54 2.51
N GLY A 151 -4.26 18.47 2.69
CA GLY A 151 -4.99 17.20 2.80
C GLY A 151 -4.50 16.37 4.00
N PRO A 152 -4.23 15.06 3.83
CA PRO A 152 -3.81 14.20 4.94
C PRO A 152 -2.40 14.51 5.43
N TYR A 153 -1.59 15.22 4.64
CA TYR A 153 -0.25 15.67 5.02
C TYR A 153 -0.28 16.77 6.10
N ALA A 154 -1.42 17.43 6.32
CA ALA A 154 -1.58 18.33 7.46
C ALA A 154 -1.64 17.58 8.81
N ILE A 155 -1.92 16.27 8.79
CA ILE A 155 -2.15 15.45 9.98
C ILE A 155 -0.91 14.61 10.32
N VAL A 156 -0.37 13.89 9.33
CA VAL A 156 0.83 13.05 9.47
C VAL A 156 1.71 13.20 8.24
N ARG A 157 3.03 12.99 8.38
CA ARG A 157 3.97 13.19 7.26
C ARG A 157 3.86 12.13 6.16
N HIS A 158 3.44 10.91 6.49
CA HIS A 158 3.41 9.77 5.59
C HIS A 158 2.05 9.07 5.54
N PRO A 159 0.97 9.77 5.17
CA PRO A 159 -0.39 9.23 5.23
C PRO A 159 -0.59 8.04 4.28
N GLY A 160 0.09 7.99 3.13
CA GLY A 160 0.04 6.84 2.23
C GLY A 160 0.56 5.54 2.87
N TYR A 161 1.64 5.63 3.66
CA TYR A 161 2.15 4.48 4.41
C TYR A 161 1.24 4.11 5.58
N ALA A 162 0.65 5.09 6.27
CA ALA A 162 -0.33 4.83 7.33
C ALA A 162 -1.56 4.07 6.77
N GLY A 163 -2.10 4.51 5.63
CA GLY A 163 -3.18 3.81 4.93
C GLY A 163 -2.79 2.39 4.49
N THR A 164 -1.57 2.22 3.98
CA THR A 164 -1.05 0.91 3.57
C THR A 164 -0.92 -0.05 4.76
N ILE A 165 -0.40 0.41 5.91
CA ILE A 165 -0.31 -0.40 7.13
C ILE A 165 -1.69 -0.84 7.59
N LEU A 166 -2.68 0.06 7.58
CA LEU A 166 -4.04 -0.24 7.99
C LEU A 166 -4.68 -1.29 7.05
N ALA A 167 -4.46 -1.20 5.74
CA ALA A 167 -4.93 -2.19 4.78
C ALA A 167 -4.24 -3.56 4.93
N VAL A 168 -2.93 -3.56 5.14
CA VAL A 168 -2.15 -4.78 5.40
C VAL A 168 -2.60 -5.48 6.68
N LEU A 169 -2.89 -4.71 7.74
CA LEU A 169 -3.38 -5.26 9.01
C LEU A 169 -4.83 -5.76 8.91
N GLY A 170 -5.69 -5.06 8.16
CA GLY A 170 -7.08 -5.46 7.96
C GLY A 170 -7.25 -6.73 7.12
N THR A 171 -6.31 -7.00 6.22
CA THR A 171 -6.42 -8.12 5.26
C THR A 171 -6.50 -9.50 5.94
N PRO A 172 -5.57 -9.90 6.84
CA PRO A 172 -5.67 -11.17 7.56
C PRO A 172 -7.00 -11.34 8.32
N LEU A 173 -7.44 -10.27 9.00
CA LEU A 173 -8.67 -10.29 9.80
C LEU A 173 -9.91 -10.49 8.93
N MET A 174 -9.98 -9.77 7.81
CA MET A 174 -11.07 -9.90 6.84
C MET A 174 -11.11 -11.29 6.19
N LEU A 175 -9.94 -11.85 5.89
CA LEU A 175 -9.81 -13.20 5.33
C LEU A 175 -10.04 -14.30 6.37
N GLY A 176 -10.22 -13.98 7.66
CA GLY A 176 -10.43 -15.01 8.67
C GLY A 176 -9.16 -15.76 9.07
N SER A 177 -7.97 -15.23 8.77
CA SER A 177 -6.69 -15.92 9.00
C SER A 177 -5.81 -15.20 10.03
N MET A 178 -5.60 -15.86 11.18
CA MET A 178 -4.64 -15.41 12.19
C MET A 178 -3.20 -15.65 11.75
N TRP A 179 -2.93 -16.74 11.03
CA TRP A 179 -1.58 -17.04 10.53
C TRP A 179 -1.08 -15.97 9.55
N ALA A 180 -1.99 -15.39 8.75
CA ALA A 180 -1.65 -14.32 7.83
C ALA A 180 -1.25 -13.01 8.54
N LEU A 181 -1.45 -12.87 9.86
CA LEU A 181 -0.91 -11.75 10.63
C LEU A 181 0.62 -11.77 10.69
N ILE A 182 1.27 -12.94 10.56
CA ILE A 182 2.74 -13.05 10.57
C ILE A 182 3.36 -12.35 9.34
N PRO A 183 3.02 -12.73 8.08
CA PRO A 183 3.52 -12.00 6.93
C PRO A 183 3.02 -10.55 6.90
N ALA A 184 1.85 -10.24 7.47
CA ALA A 184 1.39 -8.85 7.62
C ALA A 184 2.31 -8.04 8.55
N ALA A 185 2.66 -8.56 9.72
CA ALA A 185 3.57 -7.91 10.66
C ALA A 185 4.96 -7.70 10.05
N ALA A 186 5.50 -8.70 9.34
CA ALA A 186 6.75 -8.56 8.60
C ALA A 186 6.67 -7.46 7.53
N THR A 187 5.56 -7.42 6.78
CA THR A 187 5.30 -6.39 5.77
C THR A 187 5.20 -4.99 6.40
N ILE A 188 4.54 -4.86 7.56
CA ILE A 188 4.46 -3.61 8.31
C ILE A 188 5.86 -3.16 8.76
N GLY A 189 6.71 -4.07 9.23
CA GLY A 189 8.10 -3.78 9.56
C GLY A 189 8.89 -3.21 8.38
N VAL A 190 8.70 -3.79 7.19
CA VAL A 190 9.28 -3.27 5.93
C VAL A 190 8.77 -1.87 5.61
N ILE A 191 7.46 -1.63 5.76
CA ILE A 191 6.86 -0.31 5.52
C ILE A 191 7.44 0.72 6.50
N ILE A 192 7.53 0.41 7.79
CA ILE A 192 8.11 1.30 8.82
C ILE A 192 9.57 1.63 8.50
N ALA A 193 10.38 0.63 8.14
CA ALA A 193 11.77 0.84 7.75
C ALA A 193 11.89 1.76 6.53
N ARG A 194 11.04 1.54 5.52
CA ARG A 194 10.98 2.37 4.32
C ARG A 194 10.53 3.80 4.62
N THR A 195 9.51 3.98 5.46
CA THR A 195 9.05 5.30 5.93
C THR A 195 10.19 6.07 6.59
N ALA A 196 10.99 5.43 7.45
CA ALA A 196 12.12 6.07 8.10
C ALA A 196 13.21 6.49 7.10
N LEU A 197 13.49 5.64 6.10
CA LEU A 197 14.45 5.95 5.03
C LEU A 197 13.99 7.13 4.17
N GLU A 198 12.72 7.14 3.77
CA GLU A 198 12.11 8.22 3.01
C GLU A 198 12.13 9.54 3.80
N ASP A 199 11.65 9.53 5.04
CA ASP A 199 11.63 10.71 5.92
C ASP A 199 13.03 11.30 6.10
N ARG A 200 14.05 10.43 6.29
CA ARG A 200 15.45 10.86 6.39
C ARG A 200 15.95 11.51 5.10
N THR A 201 15.62 10.92 3.95
CA THR A 201 16.01 11.44 2.64
C THR A 201 15.36 12.80 2.39
N LEU A 202 14.07 12.95 2.68
CA LEU A 202 13.36 14.22 2.55
C LEU A 202 13.92 15.29 3.50
N MET A 203 14.23 14.92 4.75
CA MET A 203 14.88 15.83 5.71
C MET A 203 16.26 16.31 5.25
N GLN A 204 16.99 15.50 4.49
CA GLN A 204 18.35 15.84 4.02
C GLN A 204 18.33 16.61 2.70
N CYS A 205 17.45 16.23 1.77
CA CYS A 205 17.55 16.62 0.37
C CYS A 205 16.39 17.51 -0.12
N LEU A 206 15.23 17.53 0.55
CA LEU A 206 14.09 18.32 0.12
C LEU A 206 14.03 19.67 0.86
N SER A 207 14.22 20.75 0.11
CA SER A 207 14.08 22.12 0.60
C SER A 207 12.70 22.35 1.23
N GLY A 208 12.66 23.00 2.39
CA GLY A 208 11.42 23.27 3.14
C GLY A 208 10.93 22.11 4.02
N TYR A 209 11.37 20.86 3.80
CA TYR A 209 10.83 19.71 4.52
C TYR A 209 11.13 19.74 6.02
N LYS A 210 12.31 20.23 6.42
CA LYS A 210 12.65 20.43 7.85
C LYS A 210 11.73 21.43 8.55
N ALA A 211 11.24 22.46 7.85
CA ALA A 211 10.30 23.42 8.41
C ALA A 211 8.93 22.77 8.59
N TYR A 212 8.45 22.07 7.57
CA TYR A 212 7.22 21.28 7.62
C TYR A 212 7.23 20.24 8.74
N ALA A 213 8.32 19.48 8.89
CA ALA A 213 8.44 18.44 9.92
C ALA A 213 8.43 18.97 11.37
N ARG A 214 8.69 20.28 11.57
CA ARG A 214 8.51 20.93 12.88
C ARG A 214 7.04 21.18 13.20
N CYS A 215 6.22 21.46 12.18
CA CYS A 215 4.78 21.67 12.31
C CYS A 215 4.04 20.32 12.42
N VAL A 216 4.33 19.39 11.52
CA VAL A 216 3.75 18.04 11.50
C VAL A 216 4.77 17.05 12.04
N ARG A 217 4.70 16.82 13.36
CA ARG A 217 5.70 16.01 14.08
C ARG A 217 5.54 14.51 13.85
N CYS A 218 4.31 14.05 13.65
CA CYS A 218 3.98 12.63 13.55
C CYS A 218 4.28 12.10 12.15
N ARG A 219 4.95 10.95 12.06
CA ARG A 219 5.25 10.27 10.80
C ARG A 219 4.05 9.49 10.29
N LEU A 220 3.48 8.62 11.12
CA LEU A 220 2.45 7.66 10.72
C LEU A 220 1.21 7.72 11.60
N LEU A 221 1.39 7.83 12.92
CA LEU A 221 0.29 7.76 13.87
C LEU A 221 0.40 8.89 14.89
N PRO A 222 -0.62 9.78 14.96
CA PRO A 222 -0.64 10.84 15.96
C PRO A 222 -0.44 10.30 17.37
N GLY A 223 0.51 10.87 18.12
CA GLY A 223 0.78 10.50 19.51
C GLY A 223 1.64 9.26 19.73
N VAL A 224 2.03 8.53 18.68
CA VAL A 224 2.93 7.37 18.77
C VAL A 224 4.27 7.66 18.09
N TRP A 225 4.22 8.07 16.82
CA TRP A 225 5.42 8.26 16.00
C TRP A 225 5.18 9.18 14.80
#